data_AF-A0A2B8A109-F1
#
_entry.id   AF-A0A2B8A109-F1
#
_cell.length_a   1.000
_cell.length_b   1.000
_cell.length_c   1.000
_cell.angle_alpha   90.00
_cell.angle_beta   90.00
_cell.angle_gamma   90.00
#
_symmetry.space_group_name_H-M   'P 1'
#
loop_
_entity.id
_entity.type
_entity.pdbx_description
1 polymer ?
#
loop_
_entity_poly.entity_id
_entity_poly.type
_entity_poly.pdbx_seq_one_letter_code
_entity_poly.pdbx_strand_id
1 'polypeptide(L)'
;MMKYPYFYGMLMLTLLLAGCAGDFEKINTDQKNPSLVSAASLFTSGQKYLADQVNTASSRRNVFKMYAQYWTQTTYLLAPNYDLTYQPVTRNIFSGYYSQALRDWQQCARLLPDEPNEPAALKNKLAIIELLTVYAFQQLVDLFGMVPYSDAMNIDNLYPKYDRGDAIYKDLLKRTDAALSNLTADAKSFGAADLFYGGKVGAWVKFGHTLKVKLGISMAD
;
A
#
# COMPACT_ATOMS: atom_id res chain seq x y z
N MET A 1 42.58 30.86 -56.84
CA MET A 1 41.85 30.96 -55.56
C MET A 1 40.42 30.49 -55.77
N MET A 2 40.18 29.17 -55.67
CA MET A 2 38.83 28.61 -55.84
C MET A 2 38.03 28.81 -54.57
N LYS A 3 36.99 29.64 -54.68
CA LYS A 3 36.02 29.93 -53.63
C LYS A 3 35.03 28.76 -53.59
N TYR A 4 35.08 27.95 -52.54
CA TYR A 4 34.06 26.94 -52.24
C TYR A 4 33.16 27.41 -51.08
N PRO A 5 32.40 28.52 -51.23
CA PRO A 5 31.62 29.07 -50.12
C PRO A 5 30.56 28.09 -49.61
N TYR A 6 30.06 27.21 -50.49
CA TYR A 6 29.06 26.19 -50.16
C TYR A 6 29.61 25.01 -49.36
N PHE A 7 30.91 24.69 -49.48
CA PHE A 7 31.52 23.59 -48.73
C PHE A 7 31.70 23.96 -47.25
N TYR A 8 32.15 25.19 -46.99
CA TYR A 8 32.22 25.73 -45.63
C TYR A 8 30.83 25.92 -45.01
N GLY A 9 29.83 26.32 -45.81
CA GLY A 9 28.44 26.40 -45.36
C GLY A 9 27.84 25.04 -44.99
N MET A 10 28.10 24.00 -45.79
CA MET A 10 27.63 22.63 -45.53
C MET A 10 28.34 21.99 -44.32
N LEU A 11 29.63 22.27 -44.13
CA LEU A 11 30.40 21.83 -42.96
C LEU A 11 29.94 22.52 -41.66
N MET A 12 29.60 23.82 -41.71
CA MET A 12 29.00 24.52 -40.57
C MET A 12 27.62 23.96 -40.21
N LEU A 13 26.81 23.62 -41.22
CA LEU A 13 25.47 23.07 -40.99
C LEU A 13 25.52 21.67 -40.35
N THR A 14 26.49 20.82 -40.74
CA THR A 14 26.68 19.51 -40.09
C THR A 14 27.23 19.63 -38.67
N LEU A 15 28.11 20.60 -38.39
CA LEU A 15 28.58 20.91 -37.03
C LEU A 15 27.45 21.44 -36.11
N LEU A 16 26.48 22.19 -36.65
CA LEU A 16 25.33 22.68 -35.90
C LEU A 16 24.31 21.57 -35.58
N LEU A 17 24.19 20.55 -36.42
CA LEU A 17 23.29 19.41 -36.18
C LEU A 17 23.84 18.40 -35.18
N ALA A 18 25.17 18.34 -35.00
CA ALA A 18 25.82 17.44 -34.03
C ALA A 18 25.69 17.90 -32.56
N GLY A 19 25.30 19.16 -32.31
CA GLY A 19 25.20 19.74 -30.96
C GLY A 19 23.85 19.56 -30.24
N CYS A 20 22.80 19.13 -30.95
CA CYS A 20 21.44 19.02 -30.38
C CYS A 20 21.06 17.63 -29.86
N ALA A 21 21.93 16.62 -30.03
CA ALA A 21 21.75 15.30 -29.44
C ALA A 21 22.43 15.25 -28.06
N GLY A 22 21.97 16.07 -27.12
CA GLY A 22 22.35 15.93 -25.72
C GLY A 22 21.85 14.59 -25.15
N ASP A 23 22.42 14.20 -24.01
CA ASP A 23 22.14 12.94 -23.30
C ASP A 23 20.68 12.92 -22.76
N PHE A 24 19.70 12.73 -23.65
CA PHE A 24 18.25 12.80 -23.37
C PHE A 24 17.84 11.89 -22.23
N GLU A 25 18.51 10.74 -22.08
CA GLU A 25 18.28 9.83 -20.98
C GLU A 25 18.58 10.47 -19.62
N LYS A 26 19.66 11.27 -19.49
CA LYS A 26 20.00 11.92 -18.21
C LYS A 26 19.02 13.01 -17.81
N ILE A 27 18.48 13.77 -18.76
CA ILE A 27 17.49 14.82 -18.47
C ILE A 27 16.09 14.25 -18.25
N ASN A 28 15.80 13.06 -18.79
CA ASN A 28 14.51 12.39 -18.66
C ASN A 28 14.52 11.27 -17.59
N THR A 29 15.64 11.07 -16.89
CA THR A 29 15.69 10.21 -15.71
C THR A 29 15.37 11.04 -14.48
N ASP A 30 14.34 10.63 -13.74
CA ASP A 30 13.98 11.26 -12.47
C ASP A 30 15.10 11.05 -11.45
N GLN A 31 15.80 12.13 -11.11
CA GLN A 31 16.86 12.12 -10.09
C GLN A 31 16.36 12.41 -8.68
N LYS A 32 15.08 12.82 -8.53
CA LYS A 32 14.49 13.18 -7.23
C LYS A 32 13.85 11.98 -6.55
N ASN A 33 13.33 11.04 -7.32
CA ASN A 33 12.73 9.81 -6.81
C ASN A 33 13.68 8.62 -6.97
N PRO A 34 13.70 7.67 -6.01
CA PRO A 34 14.49 6.46 -6.15
C PRO A 34 13.98 5.64 -7.33
N SER A 35 14.90 5.26 -8.23
CA SER A 35 14.57 4.42 -9.40
C SER A 35 14.19 2.98 -9.01
N LEU A 36 14.64 2.53 -7.84
CA LEU A 36 14.33 1.23 -7.23
C LEU A 36 13.96 1.43 -5.75
N VAL A 37 12.82 0.88 -5.34
CA VAL A 37 12.39 0.84 -3.93
C VAL A 37 12.49 -0.60 -3.45
N SER A 38 13.16 -0.82 -2.31
CA SER A 38 13.29 -2.16 -1.74
C SER A 38 11.95 -2.72 -1.26
N ALA A 39 11.75 -4.04 -1.31
CA ALA A 39 10.54 -4.66 -0.79
C ALA A 39 10.37 -4.35 0.72
N ALA A 40 11.46 -4.34 1.48
CA ALA A 40 11.48 -4.01 2.90
C ALA A 40 10.96 -2.59 3.18
N SER A 41 11.34 -1.60 2.38
CA SER A 41 10.88 -0.21 2.52
C SER A 41 9.38 -0.09 2.27
N LEU A 42 8.86 -0.76 1.25
CA LEU A 42 7.42 -0.78 0.96
C LEU A 42 6.63 -1.46 2.07
N PHE A 43 7.11 -2.59 2.57
CA PHE A 43 6.51 -3.27 3.72
C PHE A 43 6.39 -2.33 4.94
N THR A 44 7.49 -1.65 5.27
CA THR A 44 7.59 -0.69 6.37
C THR A 44 6.64 0.49 6.17
N SER A 45 6.59 1.04 4.95
CA SER A 45 5.70 2.15 4.57
C SER A 45 4.22 1.81 4.80
N GLY A 46 3.80 0.63 4.34
CA GLY A 46 2.43 0.15 4.54
C GLY A 46 2.08 -0.01 6.02
N GLN A 47 2.97 -0.60 6.83
CA GLN A 47 2.78 -0.73 8.28
C GLN A 47 2.66 0.64 8.96
N LYS A 48 3.52 1.59 8.60
CA LYS A 48 3.47 2.95 9.13
C LYS A 48 2.14 3.62 8.79
N TYR A 49 1.70 3.57 7.54
CA TYR A 49 0.43 4.17 7.13
C TYR A 49 -0.73 3.55 7.93
N LEU A 50 -0.78 2.23 8.02
CA LEU A 50 -1.83 1.52 8.77
C LEU A 50 -1.87 1.99 10.23
N ALA A 51 -0.72 2.03 10.90
CA ALA A 51 -0.63 2.47 12.29
C ALA A 51 -1.08 3.93 12.47
N ASP A 52 -0.62 4.83 11.59
CA ASP A 52 -1.03 6.24 11.61
C ASP A 52 -2.54 6.38 11.40
N GLN A 53 -3.12 5.60 10.49
CA GLN A 53 -4.54 5.69 10.13
C GLN A 53 -5.46 5.24 11.27
N VAL A 54 -5.09 4.17 11.97
CA VAL A 54 -5.87 3.65 13.12
C VAL A 54 -5.71 4.58 14.35
N ASN A 55 -4.52 5.13 14.56
CA ASN A 55 -4.21 5.88 15.79
C ASN A 55 -4.40 7.40 15.69
N THR A 56 -4.54 7.99 14.50
CA THR A 56 -4.61 9.44 14.34
C THR A 56 -5.71 10.10 15.19
N ALA A 57 -5.38 11.29 15.73
CA ALA A 57 -6.29 12.18 16.43
C ALA A 57 -7.04 13.13 15.48
N SER A 58 -6.69 13.13 14.18
CA SER A 58 -7.24 14.06 13.21
C SER A 58 -8.63 13.63 12.75
N SER A 59 -9.64 14.46 13.01
CA SER A 59 -11.01 14.25 12.50
C SER A 59 -11.11 14.27 10.97
N ARG A 60 -10.09 14.78 10.26
CA ARG A 60 -9.98 14.72 8.79
C ARG A 60 -9.54 13.34 8.28
N ARG A 61 -8.94 12.52 9.14
CA ARG A 61 -8.42 11.19 8.79
C ARG A 61 -9.18 10.08 9.48
N ASN A 62 -9.70 10.31 10.68
CA ASN A 62 -10.43 9.31 11.46
C ASN A 62 -11.42 10.03 12.40
N VAL A 63 -12.72 9.80 12.21
CA VAL A 63 -13.80 10.38 13.03
C VAL A 63 -14.34 9.42 14.09
N PHE A 64 -13.89 8.17 14.11
CA PHE A 64 -14.51 7.11 14.91
C PHE A 64 -14.34 7.32 16.41
N LYS A 65 -13.28 8.00 16.85
CA LYS A 65 -13.12 8.38 18.27
C LYS A 65 -14.22 9.33 18.75
N MET A 66 -14.76 10.15 17.85
CA MET A 66 -15.90 11.05 18.14
C MET A 66 -17.22 10.29 18.07
N TYR A 67 -17.40 9.43 17.06
CA TYR A 67 -18.63 8.64 16.91
C TYR A 67 -18.82 7.59 18.01
N ALA A 68 -17.71 7.01 18.50
CA ALA A 68 -17.71 6.18 19.70
C ALA A 68 -17.85 6.99 21.00
N GLN A 69 -17.96 8.32 20.92
CA GLN A 69 -18.10 9.25 22.04
C GLN A 69 -16.94 9.21 23.05
N TYR A 70 -15.78 8.68 22.68
CA TYR A 70 -14.60 8.76 23.52
C TYR A 70 -14.08 10.18 23.62
N TRP A 71 -14.07 10.91 22.50
CA TRP A 71 -13.60 12.29 22.41
C TRP A 71 -14.67 13.22 21.82
N THR A 72 -14.52 14.52 22.09
CA THR A 72 -15.27 15.58 21.40
C THR A 72 -14.34 16.71 20.98
N GLN A 73 -14.78 17.56 20.05
CA GLN A 73 -14.06 18.77 19.64
C GLN A 73 -14.65 19.97 20.38
N THR A 74 -13.85 21.02 20.62
CA THR A 74 -14.32 22.24 21.32
C THR A 74 -14.44 23.44 20.40
N THR A 75 -13.80 23.42 19.23
CA THR A 75 -13.75 24.57 18.30
C THR A 75 -14.50 24.30 17.00
N TYR A 76 -14.18 23.19 16.31
CA TYR A 76 -14.83 22.80 15.07
C TYR A 76 -15.69 21.57 15.32
N LEU A 77 -17.01 21.76 15.40
CA LEU A 77 -17.95 20.73 15.85
C LEU A 77 -18.56 19.88 14.72
N LEU A 78 -18.04 19.98 13.49
CA LEU A 78 -18.60 19.26 12.35
C LEU A 78 -18.59 17.74 12.57
N ALA A 79 -17.42 17.15 12.87
CA ALA A 79 -17.30 15.72 13.09
C ALA A 79 -18.13 15.21 14.29
N PRO A 80 -18.09 15.79 15.51
CA PRO A 80 -18.94 15.30 16.61
C PRO A 80 -20.44 15.47 16.34
N ASN A 81 -20.85 16.38 15.44
CA ASN A 81 -22.24 16.56 15.02
C ASN A 81 -22.62 15.78 13.74
N TYR A 82 -21.80 14.79 13.34
CA TYR A 82 -22.02 13.96 12.15
C TYR A 82 -22.05 14.71 10.82
N ASP A 83 -21.53 15.94 10.78
CA ASP A 83 -21.41 16.72 9.55
C ASP A 83 -20.06 16.44 8.87
N LEU A 84 -20.13 15.68 7.78
CA LEU A 84 -18.98 15.36 6.94
C LEU A 84 -18.93 16.18 5.64
N THR A 85 -19.83 17.14 5.44
CA THR A 85 -19.99 17.90 4.17
C THR A 85 -18.69 18.55 3.72
N TYR A 86 -17.92 19.07 4.67
CA TYR A 86 -16.66 19.78 4.41
C TYR A 86 -15.43 18.98 4.86
N GLN A 87 -15.59 17.71 5.23
CA GLN A 87 -14.53 16.84 5.73
C GLN A 87 -14.30 15.68 4.76
N PRO A 88 -13.15 15.62 4.05
CA PRO A 88 -12.88 14.56 3.10
C PRO A 88 -12.50 13.23 3.78
N VAL A 89 -13.02 12.94 4.98
CA VAL A 89 -12.56 11.81 5.81
C VAL A 89 -12.82 10.46 5.17
N THR A 90 -14.01 10.23 4.62
CA THR A 90 -14.36 8.98 3.94
C THR A 90 -13.46 8.75 2.73
N ARG A 91 -13.29 9.80 1.91
CA ARG A 91 -12.35 9.78 0.77
C ARG A 91 -10.92 9.46 1.22
N ASN A 92 -10.43 10.13 2.27
CA ASN A 92 -9.06 9.95 2.75
C ASN A 92 -8.81 8.55 3.29
N ILE A 93 -9.77 7.99 4.04
CA ILE A 93 -9.69 6.61 4.53
C ILE A 93 -9.66 5.66 3.33
N PHE A 94 -10.64 5.77 2.45
CA PHE A 94 -10.80 4.89 1.30
C PHE A 94 -9.56 4.95 0.38
N SER A 95 -9.22 6.14 -0.11
CA SER A 95 -8.09 6.30 -1.03
C SER A 95 -6.77 5.95 -0.36
N GLY A 96 -6.58 6.26 0.91
CA GLY A 96 -5.33 6.00 1.59
C GLY A 96 -5.08 4.51 1.85
N TYR A 97 -6.11 3.71 2.17
CA TYR A 97 -5.93 2.25 2.28
C TYR A 97 -5.49 1.62 0.94
N TYR A 98 -6.18 1.93 -0.16
CA TYR A 98 -5.82 1.40 -1.49
C TYR A 98 -4.48 1.94 -1.98
N SER A 99 -4.32 3.26 -1.95
CA SER A 99 -3.17 3.90 -2.56
C SER A 99 -1.92 3.80 -1.71
N GLN A 100 -1.97 3.66 -0.39
CA GLN A 100 -0.76 3.61 0.44
C GLN A 100 -0.47 2.19 0.92
N ALA A 101 -1.28 1.66 1.85
CA ALA A 101 -0.99 0.36 2.46
C ALA A 101 -1.08 -0.80 1.46
N LEU A 102 -2.24 -0.96 0.80
CA LEU A 102 -2.48 -2.10 -0.08
C LEU A 102 -1.55 -2.07 -1.31
N ARG A 103 -1.34 -0.90 -1.92
CA ARG A 103 -0.37 -0.72 -3.01
C ARG A 103 1.04 -1.12 -2.59
N ASP A 104 1.52 -0.60 -1.46
CA ASP A 104 2.90 -0.86 -1.04
C ASP A 104 3.11 -2.34 -0.73
N TRP A 105 2.14 -2.98 -0.07
CA TRP A 105 2.21 -4.41 0.21
C TRP A 105 2.09 -5.29 -1.03
N GLN A 106 1.24 -4.92 -2.00
CA GLN A 106 1.18 -5.62 -3.28
C GLN A 106 2.51 -5.50 -4.03
N GLN A 107 3.07 -4.30 -4.10
CA GLN A 107 4.35 -4.06 -4.76
C GLN A 107 5.50 -4.78 -4.02
N CYS A 108 5.47 -4.80 -2.70
CA CYS A 108 6.39 -5.59 -1.88
C CYS A 108 6.31 -7.07 -2.24
N ALA A 109 5.11 -7.65 -2.23
CA ALA A 109 4.89 -9.06 -2.58
C ALA A 109 5.36 -9.39 -4.00
N ARG A 110 5.21 -8.45 -4.95
CA ARG A 110 5.68 -8.60 -6.33
C ARG A 110 7.21 -8.64 -6.43
N LEU A 111 7.93 -7.86 -5.62
CA LEU A 111 9.38 -7.77 -5.66
C LEU A 111 10.09 -8.90 -4.88
N LEU A 112 9.45 -9.44 -3.85
CA LEU A 112 10.07 -10.44 -2.96
C LEU A 112 10.61 -11.70 -3.67
N PRO A 113 9.95 -12.28 -4.70
CA PRO A 113 10.48 -13.44 -5.42
C PRO A 113 11.79 -13.16 -6.17
N ASP A 114 12.03 -11.91 -6.55
CA ASP A 114 13.24 -11.48 -7.27
C ASP A 114 14.40 -11.13 -6.31
N GLU A 115 14.12 -10.99 -5.00
CA GLU A 115 15.12 -10.75 -3.97
C GLU A 115 15.68 -12.08 -3.40
N PRO A 116 16.96 -12.13 -2.98
CA PRO A 116 17.52 -13.30 -2.32
C PRO A 116 16.76 -13.66 -1.03
N ASN A 117 16.10 -14.81 -1.01
CA ASN A 117 15.33 -15.29 0.13
C ASN A 117 15.45 -16.81 0.28
N GLU A 118 15.64 -17.26 1.51
CA GLU A 118 15.40 -18.67 1.85
C GLU A 118 13.92 -19.01 1.60
N PRO A 119 13.58 -20.20 1.07
CA PRO A 119 12.20 -20.54 0.71
C PRO A 119 11.19 -20.35 1.86
N ALA A 120 11.57 -20.75 3.09
CA ALA A 120 10.72 -20.57 4.26
C ALA A 120 10.59 -19.09 4.68
N ALA A 121 11.64 -18.29 4.49
CA ALA A 121 11.60 -16.87 4.78
C ALA A 121 10.72 -16.09 3.79
N LEU A 122 10.77 -16.46 2.50
CA LEU A 122 9.88 -15.91 1.48
C LEU A 122 8.41 -16.20 1.81
N LYS A 123 8.08 -17.45 2.16
CA LYS A 123 6.72 -17.84 2.60
C LYS A 123 6.26 -17.02 3.80
N ASN A 124 7.12 -16.85 4.82
CA ASN A 124 6.80 -16.02 5.97
C ASN A 124 6.51 -14.56 5.58
N LYS A 125 7.35 -13.95 4.75
CA LYS A 125 7.17 -12.57 4.31
C LYS A 125 5.84 -12.38 3.56
N LEU A 126 5.52 -13.27 2.62
CA LEU A 126 4.27 -13.23 1.86
C LEU A 126 3.04 -13.45 2.75
N ALA A 127 3.11 -14.40 3.68
CA ALA A 127 2.03 -14.65 4.62
C ALA A 127 1.78 -13.46 5.57
N ILE A 128 2.84 -12.78 6.02
CA ILE A 128 2.72 -11.58 6.86
C ILE A 128 2.09 -10.42 6.08
N ILE A 129 2.52 -10.19 4.84
CA ILE A 129 1.89 -9.21 3.94
C ILE A 129 0.40 -9.52 3.79
N GLU A 130 0.06 -10.79 3.62
CA GLU A 130 -1.31 -11.24 3.43
C GLU A 130 -2.18 -10.99 4.68
N LEU A 131 -1.68 -11.28 5.87
CA LEU A 131 -2.39 -10.98 7.13
C LEU A 131 -2.67 -9.47 7.29
N LEU A 132 -1.71 -8.62 6.93
CA LEU A 132 -1.89 -7.16 6.95
C LEU A 132 -2.88 -6.68 5.89
N THR A 133 -2.82 -7.27 4.70
CA THR A 133 -3.75 -7.00 3.60
C THR A 133 -5.19 -7.37 4.00
N VAL A 134 -5.38 -8.54 4.60
CA VAL A 134 -6.67 -8.97 5.16
C VAL A 134 -7.18 -7.95 6.18
N TYR A 135 -6.32 -7.52 7.11
CA TYR A 135 -6.71 -6.54 8.12
C TYR A 135 -7.10 -5.19 7.50
N ALA A 136 -6.40 -4.71 6.47
CA ALA A 136 -6.76 -3.48 5.78
C ALA A 136 -8.10 -3.60 5.05
N PHE A 137 -8.38 -4.72 4.37
CA PHE A 137 -9.69 -4.95 3.76
C PHE A 137 -10.81 -5.09 4.79
N GLN A 138 -10.54 -5.74 5.92
CA GLN A 138 -11.48 -5.81 7.05
C GLN A 138 -11.88 -4.40 7.50
N GLN A 139 -10.91 -3.48 7.66
CA GLN A 139 -11.19 -2.07 7.97
C GLN A 139 -12.00 -1.37 6.88
N LEU A 140 -11.73 -1.62 5.59
CA LEU A 140 -12.51 -1.03 4.50
C LEU A 140 -13.97 -1.51 4.51
N VAL A 141 -14.19 -2.81 4.65
CA VAL A 141 -15.53 -3.41 4.63
C VAL A 141 -16.35 -2.98 5.84
N ASP A 142 -15.74 -2.90 7.03
CA ASP A 142 -16.42 -2.41 8.24
C ASP A 142 -16.99 -0.99 8.07
N LEU A 143 -16.32 -0.16 7.27
CA LEU A 143 -16.65 1.24 7.12
C LEU A 143 -17.57 1.53 5.93
N PHE A 144 -17.43 0.78 4.85
CA PHE A 144 -18.10 1.08 3.58
C PHE A 144 -19.05 -0.03 3.14
N GLY A 145 -19.02 -1.20 3.77
CA GLY A 145 -19.76 -2.38 3.37
C GLY A 145 -19.20 -2.96 2.07
N MET A 146 -19.66 -2.45 0.92
CA MET A 146 -19.18 -2.90 -0.38
C MET A 146 -17.98 -2.07 -0.81
N VAL A 147 -16.91 -2.73 -1.27
CA VAL A 147 -15.68 -2.07 -1.73
C VAL A 147 -15.06 -2.85 -2.90
N PRO A 148 -14.20 -2.23 -3.73
CA PRO A 148 -13.37 -2.94 -4.69
C PRO A 148 -12.49 -3.99 -4.01
N TYR A 149 -12.68 -5.27 -4.36
CA TYR A 149 -11.97 -6.36 -3.69
C TYR A 149 -11.37 -7.35 -4.67
N SER A 150 -12.16 -8.21 -5.32
CA SER A 150 -11.64 -9.27 -6.20
C SER A 150 -10.90 -8.72 -7.43
N ASP A 151 -11.37 -7.58 -7.94
CA ASP A 151 -10.84 -6.96 -9.16
C ASP A 151 -9.99 -5.73 -8.85
N ALA A 152 -9.80 -5.42 -7.56
CA ALA A 152 -9.01 -4.29 -7.13
C ALA A 152 -7.51 -4.52 -7.36
N MET A 153 -6.74 -3.43 -7.24
CA MET A 153 -5.28 -3.49 -7.33
C MET A 153 -4.76 -4.02 -8.68
N ASN A 154 -5.58 -3.93 -9.73
CA ASN A 154 -5.21 -4.27 -11.10
C ASN A 154 -5.10 -2.98 -11.93
N ILE A 155 -3.90 -2.67 -12.42
CA ILE A 155 -3.64 -1.46 -13.19
C ILE A 155 -4.36 -1.44 -14.55
N ASP A 156 -4.68 -2.63 -15.08
CA ASP A 156 -5.39 -2.78 -16.35
C ASP A 156 -6.92 -2.63 -16.18
N ASN A 157 -7.41 -2.63 -14.92
CA ASN A 157 -8.81 -2.42 -14.62
C ASN A 157 -9.03 -1.09 -13.89
N LEU A 158 -9.38 -0.06 -14.66
CA LEU A 158 -9.63 1.29 -14.12
C LEU A 158 -10.95 1.41 -13.35
N TYR A 159 -11.87 0.45 -13.50
CA TYR A 159 -13.22 0.48 -12.92
C TYR A 159 -13.52 -0.85 -12.20
N PRO A 160 -12.80 -1.16 -11.10
CA PRO A 160 -13.05 -2.39 -10.37
C PRO A 160 -14.44 -2.40 -9.76
N LYS A 161 -15.14 -3.54 -9.88
CA LYS A 161 -16.45 -3.73 -9.26
C LYS A 161 -16.35 -3.71 -7.75
N TYR A 162 -17.47 -3.37 -7.11
CA TYR A 162 -17.61 -3.42 -5.67
C TYR A 162 -18.17 -4.77 -5.26
N ASP A 163 -17.43 -5.51 -4.45
CA ASP A 163 -17.88 -6.80 -3.95
C ASP A 163 -18.71 -6.62 -2.69
N ARG A 164 -19.59 -7.59 -2.45
CA ARG A 164 -20.45 -7.60 -1.27
C ARG A 164 -19.64 -7.87 -0.01
N GLY A 165 -19.88 -7.09 1.05
CA GLY A 165 -19.16 -7.20 2.32
C GLY A 165 -19.18 -8.62 2.92
N ASP A 166 -20.32 -9.33 2.84
CA ASP A 166 -20.46 -10.69 3.35
C ASP A 166 -19.62 -11.72 2.57
N ALA A 167 -19.49 -11.53 1.25
CA ALA A 167 -18.61 -12.34 0.41
C ALA A 167 -17.14 -12.04 0.70
N ILE A 168 -16.79 -10.76 0.89
CA ILE A 168 -15.44 -10.34 1.25
C ILE A 168 -15.05 -10.97 2.59
N TYR A 169 -15.89 -10.88 3.63
CA TYR A 169 -15.60 -11.43 4.96
C TYR A 169 -15.32 -12.94 4.95
N LYS A 170 -16.11 -13.71 4.20
CA LYS A 170 -15.89 -15.16 4.00
C LYS A 170 -14.53 -15.43 3.36
N ASP A 171 -14.15 -14.63 2.37
CA ASP A 171 -12.86 -14.77 1.70
C ASP A 171 -11.69 -14.32 2.59
N LEU A 172 -11.85 -13.24 3.37
CA LEU A 172 -10.87 -12.77 4.34
C LEU A 172 -10.54 -13.85 5.38
N LEU A 173 -11.53 -14.59 5.89
CA LEU A 173 -11.29 -15.73 6.79
C LEU A 173 -10.46 -16.82 6.11
N LYS A 174 -10.84 -17.21 4.88
CA LYS A 174 -10.11 -18.22 4.09
C LYS A 174 -8.66 -17.80 3.81
N ARG A 175 -8.44 -16.54 3.43
CA ARG A 175 -7.12 -15.95 3.20
C ARG A 175 -6.27 -15.93 4.46
N THR A 176 -6.89 -15.62 5.61
CA THR A 176 -6.22 -15.67 6.91
C THR A 176 -5.76 -17.10 7.24
N ASP A 177 -6.59 -18.10 6.98
CA ASP A 177 -6.24 -19.52 7.18
C ASP A 177 -5.09 -19.97 6.28
N ALA A 178 -5.14 -19.59 4.99
CA ALA A 178 -4.07 -19.88 4.06
C ALA A 178 -2.75 -19.21 4.49
N ALA A 179 -2.79 -17.95 4.91
CA ALA A 179 -1.61 -17.24 5.41
C ALA A 179 -1.02 -17.92 6.66
N LEU A 180 -1.85 -18.27 7.64
CA LEU A 180 -1.43 -18.98 8.85
C LEU A 180 -0.76 -20.32 8.53
N SER A 181 -1.30 -21.08 7.56
CA SER A 181 -0.73 -22.37 7.15
C SER A 181 0.66 -22.26 6.51
N ASN A 182 1.02 -21.08 6.00
CA ASN A 182 2.31 -20.81 5.38
C ASN A 182 3.37 -20.27 6.35
N LEU A 183 2.99 -19.91 7.58
CA LEU A 183 3.94 -19.38 8.57
C LEU A 183 4.73 -20.50 9.25
N THR A 184 6.06 -20.37 9.23
CA THR A 184 7.00 -21.24 9.93
C THR A 184 7.70 -20.44 11.03
N ALA A 185 7.39 -20.76 12.29
CA ALA A 185 7.79 -19.97 13.46
C ALA A 185 9.31 -19.75 13.60
N ASP A 186 10.12 -20.76 13.28
CA ASP A 186 11.59 -20.72 13.44
C ASP A 186 12.32 -20.14 12.22
N ALA A 187 11.60 -19.86 11.13
CA ALA A 187 12.19 -19.27 9.94
C ALA A 187 12.23 -17.73 10.02
N LYS A 188 13.16 -17.13 9.29
CA LYS A 188 13.32 -15.66 9.22
C LYS A 188 12.13 -14.99 8.53
N SER A 189 12.03 -13.66 8.66
CA SER A 189 11.05 -12.83 7.94
C SER A 189 11.64 -11.46 7.60
N PHE A 190 10.93 -10.35 7.86
CA PHE A 190 11.33 -8.98 7.55
C PHE A 190 12.38 -8.37 8.51
N GLY A 191 12.61 -8.97 9.68
CA GLY A 191 13.57 -8.47 10.66
C GLY A 191 13.27 -7.02 11.06
N ALA A 192 14.26 -6.13 10.95
CA ALA A 192 14.13 -4.71 11.33
C ALA A 192 13.13 -3.91 10.47
N ALA A 193 12.76 -4.39 9.29
CA ALA A 193 11.73 -3.76 8.46
C ALA A 193 10.30 -3.99 9.00
N ASP A 194 10.14 -4.92 9.94
CA ASP A 194 8.87 -5.12 10.65
C ASP A 194 8.81 -4.26 11.91
N LEU A 195 8.06 -3.18 11.83
CA LEU A 195 7.86 -2.21 12.90
C LEU A 195 6.96 -2.72 14.04
N PHE A 196 6.17 -3.78 13.80
CA PHE A 196 5.21 -4.27 14.80
C PHE A 196 5.81 -5.37 15.67
N TYR A 197 6.49 -6.34 15.06
CA TYR A 197 7.02 -7.49 15.80
C TYR A 197 8.52 -7.74 15.61
N GLY A 198 9.24 -6.86 14.91
CA GLY A 198 10.68 -6.99 14.69
C GLY A 198 11.06 -8.28 13.96
N GLY A 199 10.16 -8.82 13.13
CA GLY A 199 10.36 -10.04 12.37
C GLY A 199 10.05 -11.33 13.13
N LYS A 200 9.50 -11.24 14.36
CA LYS A 200 9.13 -12.41 15.16
C LYS A 200 7.87 -13.09 14.62
N VAL A 201 8.07 -14.16 13.86
CA VAL A 201 6.97 -14.90 13.18
C VAL A 201 5.96 -15.47 14.17
N GLY A 202 6.39 -15.93 15.34
CA GLY A 202 5.46 -16.39 16.38
C GLY A 202 4.45 -15.33 16.85
N ALA A 203 4.79 -14.03 16.78
CA ALA A 203 3.85 -12.95 17.07
C ALA A 203 2.85 -12.74 15.92
N TRP A 204 3.29 -12.92 14.67
CA TRP A 204 2.41 -12.92 13.50
C TRP A 204 1.41 -14.08 13.50
N VAL A 205 1.82 -15.26 13.95
CA VAL A 205 0.90 -16.40 14.16
C VAL A 205 -0.19 -16.02 15.16
N LYS A 206 0.19 -15.43 16.31
CA LYS A 206 -0.79 -14.93 17.30
C LYS A 206 -1.72 -13.87 16.69
N PHE A 207 -1.16 -12.91 15.95
CA PHE A 207 -1.96 -11.89 15.26
C PHE A 207 -2.97 -12.51 14.29
N GLY A 208 -2.56 -13.47 13.46
CA GLY A 208 -3.45 -14.14 12.51
C GLY A 208 -4.61 -14.88 13.21
N HIS A 209 -4.34 -15.57 14.32
CA HIS A 209 -5.41 -16.18 15.12
C HIS A 209 -6.36 -15.14 15.73
N THR A 210 -5.84 -14.03 16.25
CA THR A 210 -6.67 -12.91 16.74
C THR A 210 -7.51 -12.30 15.62
N LEU A 211 -6.95 -12.14 14.43
CA LEU A 211 -7.66 -11.63 13.26
C LEU A 211 -8.80 -12.55 12.86
N LYS A 212 -8.59 -13.88 12.88
CA LYS A 212 -9.68 -14.86 12.67
C LYS A 212 -10.81 -14.70 13.69
N VAL A 213 -10.48 -14.59 14.97
CA VAL A 213 -11.50 -14.39 16.02
C VAL A 213 -12.29 -13.11 15.76
N LYS A 214 -11.59 -12.01 15.46
CA LYS A 214 -12.23 -10.73 15.13
C LYS A 214 -13.18 -10.86 13.93
N LEU A 215 -12.71 -11.45 12.83
CA LEU A 215 -13.51 -11.67 11.63
C LEU A 215 -14.73 -12.58 11.90
N GLY A 216 -14.54 -13.63 12.70
CA GLY A 216 -15.59 -14.57 13.05
C GLY A 216 -16.69 -13.96 13.91
N ILE A 217 -16.34 -13.10 14.88
CA ILE A 217 -17.33 -12.38 15.70
C ILE A 217 -18.18 -11.46 14.82
N SER A 218 -17.57 -10.68 13.93
CA SER A 218 -18.31 -9.79 13.02
C SER A 218 -19.26 -10.49 12.06
N MET A 219 -19.08 -11.79 11.80
CA MET A 219 -19.97 -12.58 10.94
C MET A 219 -21.08 -13.30 11.70
N ALA A 220 -20.93 -13.46 13.00
CA ALA A 220 -21.85 -14.23 13.83
C ALA A 220 -23.02 -13.40 14.36
N ASP A 221 -22.86 -12.08 14.42
CA ASP A 221 -23.86 -11.07 14.81
C ASP A 221 -24.55 -10.49 13.56
#